data_AF-F4G2Q5-F1
#
_entry.id   AF-F4G2Q5-F1
#
_cell.length_a   1.000
_cell.length_b   1.000
_cell.length_c   1.000
_cell.angle_alpha   90.00
_cell.angle_beta   90.00
_cell.angle_gamma   90.00
#
_symmetry.space_group_name_H-M   'P 1'
#
loop_
_entity.id
_entity.type
_entity.pdbx_description
1 polymer ?
#
loop_
_entity_poly.entity_id
_entity_poly.type
_entity_poly.pdbx_seq_one_letter_code
_entity_poly.pdbx_strand_id
1 'polypeptide(L)'
;MWINLFVSLPPGTPNRPPYQETGFMMGPFFGGMMSFGGAVMAHFMLGLLIALVSFIIMILAFLLGDLKVMMMGVISFLFIVVAGISGLSFMMSGFTNNFYSFLMSVGFILAFSSYSALLYFLKT
;
A
#
# COMPACT_ATOMS: atom_id res chain seq x y z
N MET A 1 -15.92 17.55 -1.42
CA MET A 1 -14.64 16.99 -1.91
C MET A 1 -13.98 16.31 -0.73
N TRP A 2 -13.88 14.98 -0.72
CA TRP A 2 -13.11 14.29 0.30
C TRP A 2 -11.64 14.67 0.07
N ILE A 3 -11.12 15.50 0.97
CA ILE A 3 -9.71 15.91 0.96
C ILE A 3 -8.88 14.63 0.98
N ASN A 4 -7.90 14.51 0.08
CA ASN A 4 -6.87 13.47 0.17
C ASN A 4 -6.20 13.65 1.53
N LEU A 5 -6.63 12.88 2.54
CA LEU A 5 -6.24 13.06 3.94
C LEU A 5 -4.74 12.86 4.17
N PHE A 6 -4.05 12.28 3.18
CA PHE A 6 -2.64 11.89 3.26
C PHE A 6 -1.76 12.47 2.14
N VAL A 7 -2.33 13.20 1.18
CA VAL A 7 -1.57 13.89 0.11
C VAL A 7 -2.28 15.20 -0.25
N SER A 8 -1.84 16.30 0.37
CA SER A 8 -2.11 17.64 -0.15
C SER A 8 -1.14 17.92 -1.29
N LEU A 9 -1.58 17.71 -2.53
CA LEU A 9 -0.81 18.11 -3.70
C LEU A 9 -0.64 19.64 -3.72
N PRO A 10 0.56 20.18 -4.00
CA PRO A 10 0.75 21.61 -4.10
C PRO A 10 -0.22 22.23 -5.12
N PRO A 11 -0.90 23.34 -4.78
CA PRO A 11 -1.73 24.07 -5.72
C PRO A 11 -0.81 24.74 -6.75
N GLY A 12 -0.52 24.04 -7.84
CA GLY A 12 0.44 24.49 -8.85
C GLY A 12 0.91 23.43 -9.84
N THR A 13 0.53 22.16 -9.68
CA THR A 13 0.71 21.18 -10.76
C THR A 13 -0.18 21.60 -11.93
N PRO A 14 0.38 21.93 -13.11
CA PRO A 14 -0.41 22.33 -14.26
C PRO A 14 -1.44 21.24 -14.54
N ASN A 15 -2.65 21.64 -14.91
CA ASN A 15 -3.60 20.80 -15.64
C ASN A 15 -2.86 20.19 -16.85
N ARG A 16 -2.13 19.08 -16.66
CA ARG A 16 -1.55 18.34 -17.75
C ARG A 16 -2.74 17.68 -18.47
N PRO A 17 -2.85 17.84 -19.80
CA PRO A 17 -3.95 17.29 -20.57
C PRO A 17 -4.05 15.77 -20.33
N PRO A 18 -5.24 15.15 -20.55
CA PRO A 18 -5.39 13.71 -20.42
C PRO A 18 -4.33 13.07 -21.31
N TYR A 19 -3.45 12.29 -20.69
CA TYR A 19 -2.26 11.72 -21.32
C TYR A 19 -2.65 11.08 -22.65
N GLN A 20 -2.05 11.56 -23.73
CA GLN A 20 -2.13 10.96 -25.05
C GLN A 20 -1.78 9.47 -24.97
N GLU A 21 -2.66 8.69 -25.58
CA GLU A 21 -2.62 7.25 -25.71
C GLU A 21 -1.33 6.77 -26.39
N THR A 22 -0.29 6.53 -25.60
CA THR A 22 0.87 5.78 -26.06
C THR A 22 1.04 4.53 -25.22
N GLY A 23 0.11 3.59 -25.45
CA GLY A 23 0.38 2.15 -25.61
C GLY A 23 1.03 1.33 -24.50
N PHE A 24 1.44 1.91 -23.38
CA PHE A 24 2.10 1.17 -22.30
C PHE A 24 1.55 1.61 -20.95
N MET A 25 1.06 0.66 -20.15
CA MET A 25 0.55 0.82 -18.78
C MET A 25 1.57 1.45 -17.79
N MET A 26 2.77 1.80 -18.24
CA MET A 26 3.86 2.39 -17.47
C MET A 26 3.85 3.92 -17.41
N GLY A 27 3.13 4.61 -18.31
CA GLY A 27 3.15 6.09 -18.42
C GLY A 27 2.66 6.85 -17.17
N PRO A 28 1.51 6.49 -16.58
CA PRO A 28 0.99 7.15 -15.37
C PRO A 28 1.85 6.87 -14.13
N PHE A 29 2.41 5.66 -14.03
CA PHE A 29 3.22 5.22 -12.90
C PHE A 29 4.54 5.99 -12.83
N PHE A 30 5.32 6.00 -13.94
CA PHE A 30 6.59 6.72 -14.01
C PHE A 30 6.40 8.24 -14.04
N GLY A 31 5.37 8.72 -14.74
CA GLY A 31 5.04 10.15 -14.79
C GLY A 31 4.67 10.72 -13.42
N GLY A 32 3.94 9.95 -12.60
CA GLY A 32 3.62 10.31 -11.23
C GLY A 32 4.85 10.32 -10.32
N MET A 33 5.67 9.27 -10.33
CA MET A 33 6.86 9.20 -9.46
C MET A 33 7.86 10.32 -9.72
N MET A 34 8.05 10.73 -10.98
CA MET A 34 8.95 11.82 -11.34
C MET A 34 8.35 13.21 -11.06
N SER A 35 7.03 13.34 -11.09
CA SER A 35 6.33 14.63 -10.94
C SER A 35 5.90 14.95 -9.51
N PHE A 36 5.70 13.95 -8.64
CA PHE A 36 5.22 14.12 -7.26
C PHE A 36 6.33 14.02 -6.19
N GLY A 37 7.60 13.85 -6.62
CA GLY A 37 8.78 14.05 -5.78
C GLY A 37 9.24 12.84 -4.96
N GLY A 38 10.35 13.02 -4.23
CA GLY A 38 11.04 11.95 -3.48
C GLY A 38 10.21 11.29 -2.37
N ALA A 39 9.19 11.97 -1.84
CA ALA A 39 8.32 11.42 -0.81
C ALA A 39 7.44 10.26 -1.32
N VAL A 40 6.90 10.37 -2.54
CA VAL A 40 6.09 9.29 -3.15
C VAL A 40 6.97 8.08 -3.47
N MET A 41 8.17 8.31 -3.98
CA MET A 41 9.17 7.25 -4.20
C MET A 41 9.55 6.56 -2.89
N ALA A 42 9.83 7.31 -1.83
CA ALA A 42 10.15 6.75 -0.52
C ALA A 42 8.99 5.93 0.07
N HIS A 43 7.75 6.43 -0.04
CA HIS A 43 6.56 5.71 0.38
C HIS A 43 6.38 4.38 -0.38
N PHE A 44 6.56 4.41 -1.70
CA PHE A 44 6.46 3.21 -2.53
C PHE A 44 7.54 2.17 -2.17
N MET A 45 8.80 2.60 -1.99
CA MET A 45 9.89 1.73 -1.55
C MET A 45 9.63 1.14 -0.16
N LEU A 46 9.10 1.94 0.77
CA LEU A 46 8.70 1.48 2.10
C LEU A 46 7.57 0.44 2.01
N GLY A 47 6.59 0.65 1.13
CA GLY A 47 5.53 -0.32 0.86
C GLY A 47 6.04 -1.67 0.39
N LEU A 48 7.00 -1.68 -0.55
CA LEU A 48 7.65 -2.92 -1.02
C LEU A 48 8.44 -3.62 0.10
N LEU A 49 9.17 -2.85 0.92
CA LEU A 49 9.89 -3.40 2.07
C LEU A 49 8.93 -4.06 3.07
N ILE A 50 7.82 -3.40 3.38
CA ILE A 50 6.78 -3.95 4.28
C ILE A 50 6.18 -5.22 3.67
N ALA A 51 5.91 -5.25 2.36
CA ALA A 51 5.41 -6.45 1.70
C ALA A 51 6.39 -7.63 1.83
N LEU A 52 7.68 -7.40 1.62
CA LEU A 52 8.71 -8.43 1.79
C LEU A 52 8.79 -8.93 3.24
N VAL A 53 8.85 -8.02 4.21
CA VAL A 53 8.89 -8.38 5.64
C VAL A 53 7.63 -9.12 6.05
N SER A 54 6.47 -8.70 5.57
CA SER A 54 5.19 -9.35 5.86
C SER A 54 5.15 -10.79 5.36
N PHE A 55 5.73 -11.05 4.19
CA PHE A 55 5.87 -12.38 3.62
C PHE A 55 6.80 -13.27 4.46
N ILE A 56 7.94 -12.72 4.91
CA ILE A 56 8.86 -13.43 5.81
C ILE A 56 8.16 -13.78 7.13
N ILE A 57 7.44 -12.84 7.74
CA ILE A 57 6.71 -13.10 9.00
C ILE A 57 5.66 -14.20 8.80
N MET A 58 4.95 -14.18 7.66
CA MET A 58 3.99 -15.23 7.34
C MET A 58 4.69 -16.60 7.27
N ILE A 59 5.83 -16.72 6.58
CA ILE A 59 6.61 -17.97 6.53
C ILE A 59 7.05 -18.41 7.94
N LEU A 60 7.58 -17.49 8.76
CA LEU A 60 7.98 -17.81 10.12
C LEU A 60 6.80 -18.28 10.98
N ALA A 61 5.61 -17.68 10.79
CA ALA A 61 4.39 -18.11 11.46
C ALA A 61 3.98 -19.54 11.08
N PHE A 62 4.18 -19.96 9.83
CA PHE A 62 4.00 -21.36 9.42
C PHE A 62 4.99 -22.29 10.09
N LEU A 63 6.25 -21.87 10.23
CA LEU A 63 7.31 -22.68 10.83
C LEU A 63 7.14 -22.90 12.35
N LEU A 64 6.42 -22.00 13.03
CA LEU A 64 6.11 -22.15 14.46
C LEU A 64 5.06 -23.24 14.74
N GLY A 65 4.24 -23.62 13.74
CA GLY A 65 3.26 -24.69 13.88
C GLY A 65 2.02 -24.37 14.74
N ASP A 66 1.95 -23.20 15.37
CA ASP A 66 0.74 -22.75 16.08
C ASP A 66 -0.29 -22.22 15.08
N LEU A 67 -1.47 -22.87 15.04
CA LEU A 67 -2.56 -22.53 14.13
C LEU A 67 -3.01 -21.06 14.27
N LYS A 68 -3.06 -20.51 15.47
CA LYS A 68 -3.51 -19.12 15.71
C LYS A 68 -2.48 -18.14 15.16
N VAL A 69 -1.20 -18.39 15.41
CA VAL A 69 -0.10 -17.54 14.91
C VAL A 69 -0.05 -17.60 13.38
N MET A 70 -0.18 -18.80 12.82
CA MET A 70 -0.24 -19.02 11.37
C MET A 70 -1.41 -18.27 10.72
N MET A 71 -2.62 -18.41 11.26
CA MET A 71 -3.81 -17.70 10.76
C MET A 71 -3.62 -16.18 10.82
N MET A 72 -3.11 -15.64 11.93
CA MET A 72 -2.86 -14.21 12.04
C MET A 72 -1.75 -13.74 11.10
N GLY A 73 -0.73 -14.56 10.84
CA GLY A 73 0.31 -14.28 9.86
C GLY A 73 -0.24 -14.14 8.44
N VAL A 74 -1.10 -15.08 8.02
CA VAL A 74 -1.77 -15.03 6.71
C VAL A 74 -2.71 -13.83 6.60
N ILE A 75 -3.54 -13.58 7.62
CA ILE A 75 -4.46 -12.44 7.64
C ILE A 75 -3.70 -11.11 7.52
N SER A 76 -2.61 -10.96 8.27
CA SER A 76 -1.77 -9.75 8.23
C SER A 76 -1.15 -9.54 6.86
N PHE A 77 -0.62 -10.61 6.25
CA PHE A 77 -0.06 -10.57 4.90
C PHE A 77 -1.10 -10.15 3.87
N LEU A 78 -2.31 -10.72 3.92
CA LEU A 78 -3.39 -10.37 2.99
C LEU A 78 -3.78 -8.90 3.08
N PHE A 79 -3.84 -8.32 4.28
CA PHE A 79 -4.12 -6.89 4.44
C PHE A 79 -3.01 -6.00 3.87
N ILE A 80 -1.74 -6.38 4.01
CA ILE A 80 -0.62 -5.68 3.35
C ILE A 80 -0.72 -5.78 1.83
N VAL A 81 -1.08 -6.95 1.28
CA VAL A 81 -1.28 -7.11 -0.18
C VAL A 81 -2.42 -6.22 -0.68
N VAL A 82 -3.56 -6.18 0.02
CA VAL A 82 -4.69 -5.28 -0.32
C VAL A 82 -4.24 -3.82 -0.26
N ALA A 83 -3.49 -3.42 0.75
CA ALA A 83 -2.95 -2.06 0.86
C ALA A 83 -1.99 -1.73 -0.29
N GLY A 84 -1.11 -2.66 -0.67
CA GLY A 84 -0.17 -2.48 -1.79
C GLY A 84 -0.88 -2.36 -3.15
N ILE A 85 -1.83 -3.26 -3.44
CA ILE A 85 -2.58 -3.25 -4.71
C ILE A 85 -3.42 -1.98 -4.83
N SER A 86 -4.06 -1.55 -3.75
CA SER A 86 -4.83 -0.31 -3.73
C SER A 86 -3.94 0.93 -3.86
N GLY A 87 -2.75 0.94 -3.25
CA GLY A 87 -1.74 1.98 -3.47
C GLY A 87 -1.28 2.08 -4.93
N LEU A 88 -0.97 0.95 -5.57
CA LEU A 88 -0.65 0.90 -7.00
C LEU A 88 -1.81 1.38 -7.87
N SER A 89 -3.04 0.96 -7.55
CA SER A 89 -4.25 1.37 -8.27
C SER A 89 -4.54 2.87 -8.12
N PHE A 90 -4.24 3.44 -6.95
CA PHE A 90 -4.31 4.88 -6.71
C PHE A 90 -3.33 5.65 -7.61
N MET A 91 -2.08 5.19 -7.71
CA MET A 91 -1.09 5.78 -8.61
C MET A 91 -1.50 5.67 -10.09
N MET A 92 -1.99 4.50 -10.52
CA MET A 92 -2.45 4.28 -11.90
C MET A 92 -3.68 5.14 -12.25
N SER A 93 -4.51 5.50 -11.26
CA SER A 93 -5.59 6.47 -11.43
C SER A 93 -5.14 7.93 -11.52
N GLY A 94 -3.83 8.19 -11.49
CA GLY A 94 -3.28 9.55 -11.47
C GLY A 94 -3.56 10.30 -10.16
N PHE A 95 -3.63 9.60 -9.02
CA PHE A 95 -3.89 10.18 -7.68
C PHE A 95 -5.27 10.83 -7.52
N THR A 96 -6.22 10.50 -8.39
CA THR A 96 -7.56 11.13 -8.38
C THR A 96 -8.62 10.29 -7.66
N ASN A 97 -8.48 8.96 -7.64
CA ASN A 97 -9.49 8.08 -7.09
C ASN A 97 -9.27 7.84 -5.58
N ASN A 98 -9.91 8.68 -4.76
CA ASN A 98 -9.82 8.63 -3.29
C ASN A 98 -10.30 7.30 -2.67
N PHE A 99 -11.10 6.50 -3.39
CA PHE A 99 -11.52 5.19 -2.89
C PHE A 99 -10.33 4.24 -2.71
N TYR A 100 -9.36 4.27 -3.63
CA TYR A 100 -8.16 3.44 -3.52
C TYR A 100 -7.25 3.89 -2.38
N SER A 101 -7.10 5.21 -2.17
CA SER A 101 -6.36 5.75 -1.02
C SER A 101 -7.02 5.37 0.32
N PHE A 102 -8.35 5.43 0.38
CA PHE A 102 -9.12 4.96 1.53
C PHE A 102 -8.89 3.47 1.79
N LEU A 103 -9.03 2.62 0.76
CA LEU A 103 -8.83 1.17 0.88
C LEU A 103 -7.40 0.83 1.33
N MET A 104 -6.39 1.55 0.84
CA MET A 104 -5.00 1.43 1.27
C MET A 104 -4.85 1.72 2.77
N SER A 105 -5.45 2.82 3.25
CA SER A 105 -5.38 3.19 4.66
C SER A 105 -6.08 2.18 5.58
N VAL A 106 -7.25 1.68 5.17
CA VAL A 106 -7.99 0.63 5.91
C VAL A 106 -7.18 -0.66 5.94
N GLY A 107 -6.63 -1.08 4.81
CA GLY A 107 -5.75 -2.25 4.72
C GLY A 107 -4.55 -2.15 5.67
N PHE A 108 -3.92 -0.97 5.73
CA PHE A 108 -2.81 -0.73 6.65
C PHE A 108 -3.22 -0.82 8.14
N ILE A 109 -4.35 -0.20 8.53
CA ILE A 109 -4.86 -0.26 9.92
C ILE A 109 -5.21 -1.69 10.32
N LEU A 110 -5.84 -2.45 9.42
CA LEU A 110 -6.18 -3.84 9.66
C LEU A 110 -4.92 -4.71 9.78
N ALA A 111 -3.91 -4.51 8.91
CA ALA A 111 -2.62 -5.19 9.01
C ALA A 111 -1.91 -4.88 10.33
N PHE A 112 -1.90 -3.62 10.77
CA PHE A 112 -1.31 -3.22 12.05
C PHE A 112 -2.01 -3.90 13.23
N SER A 113 -3.34 -3.96 13.19
CA SER A 113 -4.16 -4.59 14.23
C SER A 113 -3.91 -6.11 14.28
N SER A 114 -3.84 -6.76 13.12
CA SER A 114 -3.59 -8.21 13.04
C SER A 114 -2.16 -8.57 13.45
N TYR A 115 -1.15 -7.75 13.14
CA TYR A 115 0.21 -7.94 13.67
C TYR A 115 0.28 -7.79 15.19
N SER A 116 -0.47 -6.83 15.75
CA SER A 116 -0.58 -6.68 17.20
C SER A 116 -1.19 -7.94 17.85
N ALA A 117 -2.23 -8.51 17.23
CA ALA A 117 -2.81 -9.77 17.68
C ALA A 117 -1.87 -10.98 17.51
N LEU A 118 -1.10 -11.04 16.41
CA LEU A 118 -0.09 -12.07 16.18
C LEU A 118 0.94 -12.08 17.31
N LEU A 119 1.48 -10.91 17.67
CA LEU A 119 2.45 -10.77 18.76
C LEU A 119 1.84 -11.13 20.12
N TYR A 120 0.56 -10.81 20.34
CA TYR A 120 -0.15 -11.22 21.55
C TYR A 120 -0.21 -12.75 21.66
N PHE A 121 -0.61 -13.46 20.59
CA PHE A 121 -0.66 -14.92 20.60
C PHE A 121 0.72 -15.56 20.69
N LEU A 122 1.75 -14.97 20.08
CA LEU A 122 3.12 -15.47 20.18
C LEU A 122 3.66 -15.41 21.62
N LYS A 123 3.18 -14.45 22.43
CA LYS A 123 3.58 -14.29 23.83
C LYS A 123 2.87 -15.29 24.76
N THR A 124 1.70 -15.81 24.38
CA THR A 124 0.83 -16.59 25.27
C THR A 124 1.08 -18.08 25.12
#